data_AF-A0A140NJC8-F1
#
_entry.id   AF-A0A140NJC8-F1
#
_cell.length_a   1.000
_cell.length_b   1.000
_cell.length_c   1.000
_cell.angle_alpha   90.00
_cell.angle_beta   90.00
_cell.angle_gamma   90.00
#
_symmetry.space_group_name_H-M   'P 1'
#
loop_
_entity.id
_entity.type
_entity.pdbx_description
1 polymer ?
#
loop_
_entity_poly.entity_id
_entity_poly.type
_entity_poly.pdbx_seq_one_letter_code
_entity_poly.pdbx_strand_id
1 'polypeptide(L)'
;MTTASAFHFESLVWDWPIAVYLFLIGISAGLVVLAVLLRQYYPSEATSKSTLMRATLFLAPTTVILGLLILIFHLTRPWTFWKLMFHYSPTSVMSMGVMLFQVYMVVLVVWLAKVFETELVAIQQKWLPRFGFIRSLLNLFTPAIRAIEITMLVLAVLLGAYTGFYFPR
;
A
#
# COMPACT_ATOMS: atom_id res chain seq x y z
N MET A 1 -47.22 8.45 5.25
CA MET A 1 -45.81 8.88 5.14
C MET A 1 -45.00 8.03 6.10
N THR A 2 -44.33 6.99 5.60
CA THR A 2 -43.39 6.16 6.38
C THR A 2 -42.20 5.85 5.48
N THR A 3 -41.30 6.82 5.32
CA THR A 3 -40.00 6.63 4.70
C THR A 3 -38.97 6.56 5.82
N ALA A 4 -38.48 5.35 6.13
CA ALA A 4 -37.15 5.03 6.67
C ALA A 4 -37.21 3.80 7.59
N SER A 5 -36.71 2.64 7.11
CA SER A 5 -35.93 1.68 7.93
C SER A 5 -35.48 0.42 7.15
N ALA A 6 -35.27 0.48 5.83
CA ALA A 6 -34.91 -0.71 5.05
C ALA A 6 -33.40 -1.06 5.04
N PHE A 7 -32.56 -0.25 5.70
CA PHE A 7 -31.10 -0.39 5.67
C PHE A 7 -30.43 -0.17 7.05
N HIS A 8 -31.10 -0.51 8.15
CA HIS A 8 -30.44 -0.60 9.45
C HIS A 8 -30.21 -2.07 9.80
N PHE A 9 -29.03 -2.57 9.46
CA PHE A 9 -28.52 -3.82 9.99
C PHE A 9 -27.82 -3.52 11.31
N GLU A 10 -28.39 -3.93 12.45
CA GLU A 10 -27.77 -3.85 13.78
C GLU A 10 -26.54 -4.77 13.96
N SER A 11 -26.10 -5.44 12.89
CA SER A 11 -24.90 -6.30 12.88
C SER A 11 -23.88 -5.94 11.80
N LEU A 12 -23.98 -4.77 11.15
CA LEU A 12 -22.88 -4.30 10.32
C LEU A 12 -21.80 -3.71 11.25
N VAL A 13 -20.86 -4.55 11.69
CA VAL A 13 -19.69 -4.20 12.53
C VAL A 13 -18.70 -3.26 11.79
N TRP A 14 -19.13 -2.70 10.66
CA TRP A 14 -18.26 -2.10 9.68
C TRP A 14 -18.78 -0.74 9.25
N ASP A 15 -18.17 0.29 9.83
CA ASP A 15 -18.44 1.67 9.46
C ASP A 15 -18.01 1.92 8.00
N TRP A 16 -18.84 2.64 7.24
CA TRP A 16 -18.58 3.01 5.84
C TRP A 16 -17.17 3.59 5.55
N PRO A 17 -16.47 4.29 6.47
CA PRO A 17 -15.11 4.76 6.23
C PRO A 17 -14.10 3.62 6.06
N ILE A 18 -14.32 2.47 6.72
CA ILE A 18 -13.44 1.30 6.59
C ILE A 18 -13.56 0.69 5.20
N ALA A 19 -14.76 0.72 4.60
CA ALA A 19 -14.99 0.29 3.22
C ALA A 19 -14.29 1.19 2.20
N VAL A 20 -14.35 2.50 2.40
CA VAL A 20 -13.63 3.46 1.56
C VAL A 20 -12.11 3.25 1.67
N TYR A 21 -11.59 3.03 2.89
CA TYR A 21 -10.19 2.71 3.13
C TYR A 21 -9.73 1.46 2.38
N LEU A 22 -10.45 0.34 2.53
CA LEU A 22 -10.09 -0.91 1.87
C LEU A 22 -10.21 -0.80 0.35
N PHE A 23 -11.20 -0.06 -0.16
CA PHE A 23 -11.34 0.20 -1.58
C PHE A 23 -10.15 0.99 -2.14
N LEU A 24 -9.72 2.05 -1.47
CA LEU A 24 -8.57 2.85 -1.87
C LEU A 24 -7.26 2.03 -1.88
N ILE A 25 -7.06 1.18 -0.86
CA ILE A 25 -5.90 0.28 -0.85
C ILE A 25 -6.02 -0.78 -1.95
N GLY A 26 -7.22 -1.29 -2.23
CA GLY A 26 -7.47 -2.20 -3.34
C GLY A 26 -7.06 -1.59 -4.69
N ILE A 27 -7.38 -0.31 -4.92
CA ILE A 27 -6.94 0.42 -6.11
C ILE A 27 -5.41 0.52 -6.16
N SER A 28 -4.77 0.92 -5.06
CA SER A 28 -3.30 0.95 -4.97
C SER A 28 -2.69 -0.40 -5.31
N ALA A 29 -3.15 -1.47 -4.63
CA ALA A 29 -2.64 -2.81 -4.79
C ALA A 29 -2.83 -3.31 -6.22
N GLY A 30 -4.00 -3.09 -6.83
CA GLY A 30 -4.27 -3.44 -8.22
C GLY A 30 -3.33 -2.74 -9.20
N LEU A 31 -3.13 -1.44 -9.04
CA LEU A 31 -2.19 -0.68 -9.89
C LEU A 31 -0.74 -1.18 -9.73
N VAL A 32 -0.31 -1.45 -8.50
CA VAL A 32 1.03 -1.97 -8.20
C VAL A 32 1.22 -3.37 -8.77
N VAL A 33 0.21 -4.24 -8.67
CA VAL A 33 0.24 -5.58 -9.28
C VAL A 33 0.39 -5.46 -10.80
N LEU A 34 -0.43 -4.65 -11.47
CA LEU A 34 -0.31 -4.43 -12.91
C LEU A 34 1.06 -3.90 -13.32
N ALA A 35 1.59 -2.96 -12.54
CA ALA A 35 2.90 -2.40 -12.69
C ALA A 35 4.03 -3.44 -12.55
N VAL A 36 3.97 -4.28 -11.53
CA VAL A 36 4.93 -5.37 -11.31
C VAL A 36 4.84 -6.42 -12.42
N LEU A 37 3.63 -6.82 -12.81
CA LEU A 37 3.42 -7.78 -13.90
C LEU A 37 3.96 -7.23 -15.23
N LEU A 38 3.72 -5.95 -15.54
CA LEU A 38 4.29 -5.31 -16.73
C LEU A 38 5.82 -5.39 -16.71
N ARG A 39 6.47 -5.14 -15.57
CA ARG A 39 7.93 -5.28 -15.42
C ARG A 39 8.43 -6.71 -15.61
N GLN A 40 7.67 -7.70 -15.14
CA GLN A 40 8.06 -9.11 -15.24
C GLN A 40 7.89 -9.68 -16.65
N TYR A 41 6.81 -9.35 -17.34
CA TYR A 41 6.49 -9.89 -18.67
C TYR A 41 7.03 -9.04 -19.82
N TYR A 42 7.06 -7.71 -19.66
CA TYR A 42 7.45 -6.76 -20.70
C TYR A 42 8.45 -5.71 -20.15
N PRO A 43 9.66 -6.13 -19.74
CA PRO A 43 10.63 -5.23 -19.12
C PRO A 43 11.06 -4.05 -20.02
N SER A 44 11.03 -4.21 -21.35
CA SER A 44 11.31 -3.14 -22.32
C SER A 44 10.25 -2.03 -22.30
N GLU A 45 8.99 -2.37 -22.05
CA GLU A 45 7.84 -1.45 -21.98
C GLU A 45 7.71 -0.83 -20.58
N ALA A 46 8.19 -1.52 -19.56
CA ALA A 46 8.08 -1.14 -18.15
C ALA A 46 9.15 -0.14 -17.69
N THR A 47 9.48 0.83 -18.55
CA THR A 47 10.43 1.90 -18.23
C THR A 47 9.76 2.93 -17.32
N SER A 48 10.53 3.64 -16.49
CA SER A 48 10.07 4.76 -15.62
C SER A 48 9.27 5.86 -16.37
N LYS A 49 9.40 5.93 -17.70
CA LYS A 49 8.65 6.84 -18.57
C LYS A 49 7.26 6.33 -18.99
N SER A 50 6.97 5.05 -18.79
CA SER A 50 5.67 4.44 -19.14
C SER A 50 4.55 5.10 -18.35
N THR A 51 3.43 5.35 -19.03
CA THR A 51 2.23 5.95 -18.42
C THR A 51 1.76 5.14 -17.23
N LEU A 52 1.79 3.80 -17.31
CA LEU A 52 1.38 2.93 -16.20
C LEU A 52 2.33 3.06 -15.01
N MET A 53 3.65 3.08 -15.25
CA MET A 53 4.65 3.25 -14.18
C MET A 53 4.50 4.60 -13.49
N ARG A 54 4.37 5.69 -14.25
CA ARG A 54 4.16 7.04 -13.71
C ARG A 54 2.83 7.17 -12.97
N ALA A 55 1.76 6.63 -13.54
CA ALA A 55 0.46 6.60 -12.89
C ALA A 55 0.56 5.86 -11.55
N THR A 56 1.21 4.71 -11.51
CA THR A 56 1.42 3.92 -10.29
C THR A 56 2.25 4.70 -9.26
N LEU A 57 3.30 5.42 -9.68
CA LEU A 57 4.12 6.25 -8.80
C LEU A 57 3.30 7.28 -8.03
N PHE A 58 2.32 7.92 -8.67
CA PHE A 58 1.51 8.95 -8.01
C PHE A 58 0.27 8.35 -7.34
N LEU A 59 -0.47 7.51 -8.05
CA LEU A 59 -1.76 6.98 -7.58
C LEU A 59 -1.59 5.99 -6.44
N ALA A 60 -0.62 5.07 -6.48
CA ALA A 60 -0.47 4.06 -5.44
C ALA A 60 -0.20 4.70 -4.06
N PRO A 61 0.83 5.54 -3.87
CA PRO A 61 1.03 6.17 -2.57
C PRO A 61 -0.08 7.16 -2.21
N THR A 62 -0.65 7.91 -3.17
CA THR A 62 -1.72 8.87 -2.87
C THR A 62 -2.98 8.17 -2.34
N THR A 63 -3.42 7.11 -3.01
CA THR A 63 -4.60 6.33 -2.59
C THR A 63 -4.37 5.66 -1.23
N VAL A 64 -3.17 5.15 -0.95
CA VAL A 64 -2.87 4.59 0.37
C VAL A 64 -2.83 5.66 1.46
N ILE A 65 -2.24 6.83 1.20
CA ILE A 65 -2.21 7.95 2.17
C ILE A 65 -3.63 8.41 2.46
N LEU A 66 -4.47 8.59 1.43
CA LEU A 66 -5.87 8.96 1.61
C LEU A 66 -6.63 7.91 2.42
N GLY A 67 -6.42 6.63 2.13
CA GLY A 67 -6.97 5.54 2.93
C GLY A 67 -6.55 5.64 4.39
N LEU A 68 -5.25 5.79 4.66
CA LEU A 68 -4.73 5.90 6.03
C LEU A 68 -5.28 7.11 6.78
N LEU A 69 -5.43 8.25 6.11
CA LEU A 69 -6.02 9.44 6.71
C LEU A 69 -7.46 9.17 7.14
N ILE A 70 -8.27 8.59 6.26
CA ILE A 70 -9.66 8.20 6.57
C ILE A 70 -9.69 7.24 7.76
N LEU A 71 -8.79 6.25 7.79
CA LEU A 71 -8.67 5.31 8.91
C LEU A 71 -8.33 6.04 10.23
N ILE A 72 -7.32 6.91 10.23
CA ILE A 72 -6.90 7.65 11.42
C ILE A 72 -8.00 8.56 11.95
N PHE A 73 -8.72 9.26 11.07
CA PHE A 73 -9.84 10.12 11.46
C PHE A 73 -11.06 9.34 11.95
N HIS A 74 -11.27 8.13 11.40
CA HIS A 74 -12.34 7.25 11.84
C HIS A 74 -12.07 6.62 13.20
N LEU A 75 -10.81 6.33 13.55
CA LEU A 75 -10.46 5.92 14.90
C LEU A 75 -10.79 7.06 15.88
N THR A 76 -11.77 6.83 16.76
CA THR A 76 -12.18 7.72 17.86
C THR A 76 -11.03 8.22 18.75
N ARG A 77 -9.84 7.62 18.65
CA ARG A 77 -8.59 8.04 19.29
C ARG A 77 -7.38 7.89 18.36
N PRO A 78 -7.10 8.87 17.48
CA PRO A 78 -6.00 8.79 16.49
C PRO A 78 -4.61 8.63 17.12
N TRP A 79 -4.40 9.19 18.31
CA TRP A 79 -3.13 9.11 19.04
C TRP A 79 -2.78 7.69 19.50
N THR A 80 -3.78 6.83 19.68
CA THR A 80 -3.58 5.41 20.07
C THR A 80 -3.28 4.51 18.88
N PHE A 81 -3.54 4.96 17.64
CA PHE A 81 -3.25 4.19 16.43
C PHE A 81 -1.77 3.82 16.33
N TRP A 82 -0.88 4.77 16.65
CA TRP A 82 0.57 4.52 16.67
C TRP A 82 0.96 3.46 17.70
N LYS A 83 0.27 3.37 18.85
CA LYS A 83 0.51 2.30 19.84
C LYS A 83 0.06 0.93 19.33
N LEU A 84 -1.03 0.87 18.57
CA LEU A 84 -1.49 -0.34 17.87
C LEU A 84 -0.48 -0.84 16.82
N MET A 85 0.34 0.06 16.26
CA MET A 85 1.45 -0.31 15.35
C MET A 85 2.67 -0.93 16.06
N PHE A 86 2.75 -0.98 17.40
CA PHE A 86 3.85 -1.64 18.11
C PHE A 86 3.39 -2.76 19.05
N HIS A 87 2.12 -2.76 19.45
CA HIS A 87 1.52 -3.79 20.30
C HIS A 87 0.67 -4.75 19.47
N TYR A 88 1.32 -5.79 18.94
CA TYR A 88 0.68 -6.81 18.12
C TYR A 88 0.18 -7.99 18.96
N SER A 89 -1.02 -8.48 18.64
CA SER A 89 -1.53 -9.76 19.13
C SER A 89 -1.86 -10.66 17.94
N PRO A 90 -1.13 -11.77 17.72
CA PRO A 90 -1.35 -12.64 16.56
C PRO A 90 -2.70 -13.38 16.61
N THR A 91 -3.37 -13.38 17.75
CA THR A 91 -4.71 -13.98 17.91
C THR A 91 -5.84 -13.02 17.48
N SER A 92 -5.54 -11.73 17.35
CA SER A 92 -6.50 -10.72 16.90
C SER A 92 -6.46 -10.60 15.38
N VAL A 93 -7.62 -10.80 14.74
CA VAL A 93 -7.70 -10.68 13.29
C VAL A 93 -7.34 -9.25 12.88
N MET A 94 -7.91 -8.23 13.52
CA MET A 94 -7.59 -6.82 13.26
C MET A 94 -6.09 -6.50 13.33
N SER A 95 -5.35 -7.09 14.29
CA SER A 95 -3.90 -6.92 14.42
C SER A 95 -3.14 -7.56 13.26
N MET A 96 -3.59 -8.70 12.72
CA MET A 96 -2.98 -9.32 11.54
C MET A 96 -3.13 -8.43 10.30
N GLY A 97 -4.29 -7.79 10.12
CA GLY A 97 -4.53 -6.86 9.02
C GLY A 97 -3.59 -5.65 9.06
N VAL A 98 -3.41 -5.07 10.26
CA VAL A 98 -2.48 -3.95 10.48
C VAL A 98 -1.03 -4.36 10.23
N MET A 99 -0.64 -5.59 10.59
CA MET A 99 0.70 -6.12 10.31
C MET A 99 0.92 -6.34 8.80
N LEU A 100 -0.02 -6.99 8.11
CA LEU A 100 -0.01 -7.18 6.66
C LEU A 100 0.10 -5.86 5.91
N PHE A 101 -0.70 -4.87 6.31
CA PHE A 101 -0.69 -3.54 5.72
C PHE A 101 0.67 -2.83 5.90
N GLN A 102 1.27 -2.92 7.09
CA GLN A 102 2.58 -2.32 7.35
C GLN A 102 3.69 -2.97 6.52
N VAL A 103 3.70 -4.30 6.43
CA VAL A 103 4.66 -5.01 5.57
C VAL A 103 4.46 -4.62 4.10
N TYR A 104 3.21 -4.60 3.63
CA TYR A 104 2.87 -4.13 2.28
C TYR A 104 3.40 -2.71 2.02
N MET A 105 3.21 -1.78 2.95
CA MET A 105 3.68 -0.40 2.83
C MET A 105 5.20 -0.29 2.74
N VAL A 106 5.92 -1.00 3.60
CA VAL A 106 7.39 -1.00 3.57
C VAL A 106 7.88 -1.54 2.22
N VAL A 107 7.33 -2.67 1.77
CA VAL A 107 7.71 -3.30 0.49
C VAL A 107 7.35 -2.38 -0.68
N LEU A 108 6.18 -1.73 -0.65
CA LEU A 108 5.75 -0.77 -1.67
C LEU A 108 6.69 0.42 -1.78
N VAL A 109 7.09 1.02 -0.65
CA VAL A 109 8.02 2.15 -0.63
C VAL A 109 9.39 1.73 -1.16
N VAL A 110 9.92 0.58 -0.74
CA VAL A 110 11.20 0.07 -1.23
C VAL A 110 11.13 -0.22 -2.73
N TRP A 111 10.05 -0.83 -3.19
CA TRP A 111 9.83 -1.12 -4.60
C TRP A 111 9.75 0.15 -5.44
N LEU A 112 8.92 1.13 -5.05
CA LEU A 112 8.84 2.44 -5.72
C LEU A 112 10.20 3.14 -5.74
N ALA A 113 10.92 3.14 -4.63
CA ALA A 113 12.24 3.75 -4.54
C ALA A 113 13.24 3.11 -5.51
N LYS A 114 13.13 1.79 -5.73
CA LYS A 114 14.00 1.09 -6.67
C LYS A 114 13.59 1.31 -8.13
N VAL A 115 12.30 1.30 -8.44
CA VAL A 115 11.79 1.54 -9.81
C VAL A 115 12.14 2.95 -10.28
N PHE A 116 12.08 3.94 -9.38
CA PHE A 116 12.35 5.34 -9.66
C PHE A 116 13.72 5.80 -9.15
N GLU A 117 14.70 4.89 -9.06
CA GLU A 117 16.03 5.19 -8.53
C GLU A 117 16.72 6.34 -9.27
N THR A 118 16.53 6.44 -10.59
CA THR A 118 17.15 7.48 -11.42
C THR A 118 16.57 8.85 -11.11
N GLU A 119 15.24 8.94 -11.00
CA GLU A 119 14.53 10.17 -10.62
C GLU A 119 14.86 10.57 -9.17
N LEU A 120 14.93 9.59 -8.25
CA LEU A 120 15.30 9.84 -6.86
C LEU A 120 16.74 10.31 -6.71
N VAL A 121 17.69 9.72 -7.43
CA VAL A 121 19.08 10.17 -7.44
C VAL A 121 19.18 11.55 -8.08
N ALA A 122 18.43 11.86 -9.13
CA ALA A 122 18.39 13.19 -9.72
C ALA A 122 17.86 14.26 -8.73
N ILE A 123 16.78 13.94 -8.00
CA ILE A 123 16.23 14.80 -6.94
C ILE A 123 17.22 14.95 -5.79
N GLN A 124 17.86 13.86 -5.35
CA GLN A 124 18.86 13.87 -4.29
C GLN A 124 20.09 14.69 -4.68
N GLN A 125 20.59 14.59 -5.90
CA GLN A 125 21.68 15.45 -6.37
C GLN A 125 21.29 16.93 -6.43
N LYS A 126 20.03 17.22 -6.75
CA LYS A 126 19.51 18.59 -6.82
C LYS A 126 19.33 19.23 -5.44
N TRP A 127 18.83 18.49 -4.45
CA TRP A 127 18.52 19.03 -3.12
C TRP A 127 19.59 18.74 -2.06
N LEU A 128 20.24 17.57 -2.11
CA LEU A 128 21.14 17.04 -1.07
C LEU A 128 22.38 16.37 -1.70
N PRO A 129 23.22 17.11 -2.46
CA PRO A 129 24.33 16.55 -3.24
C PRO A 129 25.39 15.79 -2.42
N ARG A 130 25.46 16.02 -1.10
CA ARG A 130 26.40 15.34 -0.19
C ARG A 130 25.96 13.94 0.26
N PHE A 131 24.70 13.56 0.06
CA PHE A 131 24.15 12.28 0.54
C PHE A 131 24.20 11.17 -0.52
N GLY A 132 25.40 10.68 -0.85
CA GLY A 132 25.59 9.53 -1.76
C GLY A 132 25.09 8.17 -1.24
N PHE A 133 24.60 8.12 0.00
CA PHE A 133 24.11 6.89 0.65
C PHE A 133 22.89 6.29 -0.06
N ILE A 134 22.01 7.12 -0.63
CA ILE A 134 20.78 6.64 -1.31
C ILE A 134 21.14 5.70 -2.46
N ARG A 135 22.16 6.04 -3.25
CA ARG A 135 22.61 5.19 -4.36
C ARG A 135 23.19 3.85 -3.86
N SER A 136 23.95 3.88 -2.77
CA SER A 136 24.51 2.66 -2.17
C SER A 136 23.42 1.74 -1.61
N LEU A 137 22.44 2.33 -0.91
CA LEU A 137 21.28 1.61 -0.38
C LEU A 137 20.43 0.99 -1.50
N LEU A 138 20.11 1.76 -2.54
CA LEU A 138 19.37 1.26 -3.70
C LEU A 138 20.14 0.16 -4.44
N ASN A 139 21.46 0.26 -4.52
CA ASN A 139 22.29 -0.77 -5.13
C ASN A 139 22.24 -2.10 -4.36
N LEU A 140 22.17 -2.06 -3.03
CA LEU A 140 22.03 -3.25 -2.16
C LEU A 140 20.74 -4.04 -2.47
N PHE A 141 19.66 -3.34 -2.84
CA PHE A 141 18.38 -3.96 -3.18
C PHE A 141 18.25 -4.39 -4.65
N THR A 142 19.23 -4.07 -5.51
CA THR A 142 19.26 -4.49 -6.92
C THR A 142 19.14 -6.01 -7.12
N PRO A 143 19.96 -6.86 -6.47
CA PRO A 143 19.81 -8.31 -6.63
C PRO A 143 18.48 -8.83 -6.07
N ALA A 144 17.91 -8.12 -5.08
CA ALA A 144 16.67 -8.51 -4.42
C ALA A 144 15.41 -7.98 -5.11
N ILE A 145 15.49 -7.19 -6.19
CA ILE A 145 14.31 -6.55 -6.80
C ILE A 145 13.27 -7.57 -7.27
N ARG A 146 13.72 -8.71 -7.81
CA ARG A 146 12.82 -9.79 -8.25
C ARG A 146 12.10 -10.43 -7.06
N ALA A 147 12.80 -10.61 -5.95
CA ALA A 147 12.20 -11.10 -4.71
C ALA A 147 11.19 -10.09 -4.17
N ILE A 148 11.53 -8.80 -4.14
CA ILE A 148 10.64 -7.70 -3.74
C ILE A 148 9.35 -7.70 -4.59
N GLU A 149 9.47 -7.82 -5.92
CA GLU A 149 8.32 -7.89 -6.83
C GLU A 149 7.42 -9.10 -6.53
N ILE A 150 7.99 -10.29 -6.34
CA ILE A 150 7.23 -11.50 -5.97
C ILE A 150 6.56 -11.33 -4.61
N THR A 151 7.29 -10.83 -3.62
CA THR A 151 6.73 -10.54 -2.29
C THR A 151 5.61 -9.52 -2.37
N MET A 152 5.74 -8.48 -3.20
CA MET A 152 4.70 -7.48 -3.44
C MET A 152 3.42 -8.10 -4.01
N LEU A 153 3.56 -9.01 -5.00
CA LEU A 153 2.43 -9.75 -5.57
C LEU A 153 1.75 -10.64 -4.53
N VAL A 154 2.53 -11.41 -3.77
CA VAL A 154 2.00 -12.27 -2.70
C VAL A 154 1.29 -11.44 -1.64
N LEU A 155 1.87 -10.34 -1.20
CA LEU A 155 1.25 -9.44 -0.21
C LEU A 155 -0.02 -8.78 -0.76
N ALA A 156 -0.05 -8.36 -2.02
CA ALA A 156 -1.26 -7.79 -2.63
C ALA A 156 -2.40 -8.83 -2.68
N VAL A 157 -2.10 -10.08 -3.02
CA VAL A 157 -3.08 -11.18 -3.02
C VAL A 157 -3.53 -11.52 -1.61
N LEU A 158 -2.59 -11.64 -0.66
CA LEU A 158 -2.93 -11.93 0.75
C LEU A 158 -3.75 -10.81 1.37
N LEU A 159 -3.42 -9.55 1.09
CA LEU A 159 -4.18 -8.40 1.55
C LEU A 159 -5.60 -8.43 0.96
N GLY A 160 -5.72 -8.64 -0.36
CA GLY A 160 -7.01 -8.79 -1.03
C GLY A 160 -7.86 -9.94 -0.46
N ALA A 161 -7.25 -11.13 -0.29
CA ALA A 161 -7.91 -12.29 0.30
C ALA A 161 -8.33 -12.00 1.74
N TYR A 162 -7.43 -11.47 2.57
CA TYR A 162 -7.70 -11.13 3.97
C TYR A 162 -8.84 -10.11 4.09
N THR A 163 -8.86 -9.08 3.24
CA THR A 163 -9.96 -8.10 3.18
C THR A 163 -11.27 -8.72 2.70
N GLY A 164 -11.20 -9.62 1.72
CA GLY A 164 -12.36 -10.31 1.16
C GLY A 164 -12.95 -11.36 2.10
N PHE A 165 -12.14 -12.01 2.95
CA PHE A 165 -12.60 -12.95 3.98
C PHE A 165 -13.29 -12.25 5.17
N TYR A 166 -13.07 -10.94 5.35
CA TYR A 166 -13.78 -10.14 6.37
C TYR A 166 -15.15 -9.64 5.90
N PHE A 167 -15.42 -9.67 4.59
CA PHE A 167 -16.68 -9.24 3.98
C PHE A 167 -17.86 -10.25 3.98
N PRO A 168 -17.71 -11.60 4.09
CA PRO A 168 -18.81 -12.53 3.95
C PRO A 168 -19.33 -13.09 5.29
N ARG A 169 -19.05 -12.46 6.45
CA ARG A 169 -19.58 -12.90 7.75
C ARG A 169 -20.10 -11.76 8.59
#